data_AF-A0A2J7RHH6-F1
#
_entry.id   AF-A0A2J7RHH6-F1
#
_cell.length_a   1.000
_cell.length_b   1.000
_cell.length_c   1.000
_cell.angle_alpha   90.00
_cell.angle_beta   90.00
_cell.angle_gamma   90.00
#
_symmetry.space_group_name_H-M   'P 1'
#
loop_
_entity.id
_entity.type
_entity.pdbx_description
1 polymer ?
#
loop_
_entity_poly.entity_id
_entity_poly.type
_entity_poly.pdbx_seq_one_letter_code
_entity_poly.pdbx_strand_id
1 'polypeptide(L)'
;MLGDLEGIDVILQQLAFYKRHDPTSNEEHEMMENLFNCLCSSLMYAPNRERFLRGEGLQLMNLMLREKKLSRNGSLKVLDHAMSGPDGKENCNKFVDILGLRTIFPLFMKTPKKNRRRILTTEEHEEHVVSIIASMLRNCRGPQRQRLLSKFTENDHEKVDRLLELHFKYLEKVEEVDLEIDRDRRDLDEGDEDAEEERNYLRRLEGGLFTLQLVDYILLEVCTGGPSTIKQRVTQILNLRGGSLKTIRHVMREYAGNLGDAGDTEWRELEQQHILQLVDKF
;
A
#
# COMPACT_ATOMS: atom_id res chain seq x y z
N MET A 1 5.70 -25.41 7.78
CA MET A 1 6.83 -25.82 8.63
C MET A 1 7.12 -24.81 9.74
N LEU A 2 7.47 -23.54 9.47
CA LEU A 2 7.80 -22.58 10.55
C LEU A 2 6.63 -22.31 11.51
N GLY A 3 5.43 -22.03 11.00
CA GLY A 3 4.28 -21.77 11.86
C GLY A 3 3.77 -23.01 12.61
N ASP A 4 4.11 -24.22 12.15
CA ASP A 4 3.73 -25.48 12.81
C ASP A 4 4.62 -25.77 14.04
N LEU A 5 5.72 -25.02 14.16
CA LEU A 5 6.67 -25.06 15.27
C LEU A 5 6.60 -23.80 16.14
N GLU A 6 5.44 -23.13 16.18
CA GLU A 6 5.23 -21.87 16.91
C GLU A 6 6.20 -20.74 16.51
N GLY A 7 6.83 -20.84 15.33
CA GLY A 7 7.89 -19.92 14.91
C GLY A 7 7.41 -18.47 14.70
N ILE A 8 6.12 -18.26 14.44
CA ILE A 8 5.53 -16.92 14.39
C ILE A 8 5.57 -16.26 15.78
N ASP A 9 5.19 -17.00 16.83
CA ASP A 9 5.19 -16.48 18.19
C ASP A 9 6.62 -16.21 18.67
N VAL A 10 7.57 -17.09 18.33
CA VAL A 10 8.99 -16.86 18.62
C VAL A 10 9.49 -15.57 17.98
N ILE A 11 9.23 -15.36 16.68
CA ILE A 11 9.66 -14.12 15.99
C ILE A 11 8.99 -12.89 16.62
N LEU A 12 7.70 -12.95 16.92
CA LEU A 12 6.98 -11.85 17.56
C LEU A 12 7.55 -11.52 18.96
N GLN A 13 7.90 -12.53 19.75
CA GLN A 13 8.53 -12.34 21.06
C GLN A 13 9.92 -11.69 20.95
N GLN A 14 10.75 -12.10 19.99
CA GLN A 14 12.05 -11.47 19.76
C GLN A 14 11.89 -10.02 19.30
N LEU A 15 10.97 -9.75 18.36
CA LEU A 15 10.67 -8.39 17.92
C LEU A 15 10.10 -7.53 19.04
N ALA A 16 9.34 -8.11 19.98
CA ALA A 16 8.73 -7.36 21.08
C ALA A 16 9.75 -6.67 22.00
N PHE A 17 11.01 -7.10 22.02
CA PHE A 17 12.10 -6.38 22.69
C PHE A 17 12.27 -4.96 22.12
N TYR A 18 12.17 -4.82 20.79
CA TYR A 18 12.36 -3.56 20.06
C TYR A 18 11.12 -2.65 20.00
N LYS A 19 10.06 -2.97 20.78
CA LYS A 19 8.83 -2.16 20.79
C LYS A 19 9.04 -0.76 21.39
N ARG A 20 10.01 -0.61 22.29
CA ARG A 20 10.31 0.65 23.00
C ARG A 20 11.80 1.02 23.01
N HIS A 21 12.66 0.14 22.52
CA HIS A 21 14.11 0.31 22.53
C HIS A 21 14.65 0.15 21.11
N ASP A 22 15.64 0.97 20.77
CA ASP A 22 16.41 0.79 19.55
C ASP A 22 17.53 -0.24 19.79
N PRO A 23 17.95 -1.01 18.77
CA PRO A 23 19.15 -1.83 18.83
C PRO A 23 20.38 -1.03 19.31
N THR A 24 21.23 -1.70 20.08
CA THR A 24 22.43 -1.12 20.71
C THR A 24 23.65 -1.14 19.80
N SER A 25 23.71 -2.08 18.84
CA SER A 25 24.77 -2.22 17.85
C SER A 25 24.23 -2.37 16.42
N ASN A 26 25.12 -2.28 15.43
CA ASN A 26 24.75 -2.50 14.03
C ASN A 26 24.40 -3.98 13.77
N GLU A 27 25.08 -4.92 14.42
CA GLU A 27 24.78 -6.35 14.31
C GLU A 27 23.40 -6.67 14.91
N GLU A 28 23.06 -6.07 16.05
CA GLU A 28 21.72 -6.21 16.63
C GLU A 28 20.64 -5.59 15.73
N HIS A 29 20.97 -4.46 15.08
CA HIS A 29 20.07 -3.84 14.12
C HIS A 29 19.82 -4.73 12.90
N GLU A 30 20.87 -5.34 12.36
CA GLU A 30 20.77 -6.30 11.25
C GLU A 30 19.96 -7.54 11.63
N MET A 31 20.19 -8.08 12.84
CA MET A 31 19.39 -9.19 13.37
C MET A 31 17.91 -8.82 13.47
N MET A 32 17.58 -7.63 13.99
CA MET A 32 16.20 -7.15 14.07
C MET A 32 15.54 -7.06 12.67
N GLU A 33 16.25 -6.53 11.67
CA GLU A 33 15.73 -6.46 10.30
C GLU A 33 15.56 -7.85 9.67
N ASN A 34 16.49 -8.78 9.93
CA ASN A 34 16.36 -10.17 9.49
C ASN A 34 15.13 -10.84 10.09
N LEU A 35 14.79 -10.56 11.36
CA LEU A 35 13.55 -11.04 11.98
C LEU A 35 12.30 -10.46 11.30
N PHE A 36 12.30 -9.17 10.95
CA PHE A 36 11.20 -8.57 10.18
C PHE A 36 11.07 -9.22 8.78
N ASN A 37 12.19 -9.44 8.08
CA ASN A 37 12.19 -10.08 6.77
C ASN A 37 11.67 -11.52 6.86
N CYS A 38 12.13 -12.31 7.84
CA CYS A 38 11.60 -13.65 8.08
C CYS A 38 10.10 -13.64 8.36
N LEU A 39 9.60 -12.66 9.11
CA LEU A 39 8.17 -12.52 9.38
C LEU A 39 7.39 -12.18 8.10
N CYS A 40 7.86 -11.23 7.29
CA CYS A 40 7.26 -10.87 6.00
C CYS A 40 7.19 -12.09 5.06
N SER A 41 8.30 -12.82 4.89
CA SER A 41 8.31 -14.05 4.08
C SER A 41 7.37 -15.12 4.63
N SER A 42 7.27 -15.24 5.96
CA SER A 42 6.35 -16.20 6.58
C SER A 42 4.88 -15.86 6.34
N LEU A 43 4.54 -14.57 6.26
CA LEU A 43 3.18 -14.07 6.00
C LEU A 43 2.72 -14.25 4.55
N MET A 44 3.62 -14.62 3.63
CA MET A 44 3.25 -15.03 2.27
C MET A 44 2.51 -16.37 2.24
N TYR A 45 2.65 -17.19 3.29
CA TYR A 45 1.86 -18.40 3.47
C TYR A 45 0.58 -18.09 4.26
N ALA A 46 -0.58 -18.16 3.58
CA ALA A 46 -1.87 -17.70 4.13
C ALA A 46 -2.19 -18.20 5.56
N PRO A 47 -1.98 -19.48 5.93
CA PRO A 47 -2.23 -19.94 7.31
C PRO A 47 -1.43 -19.22 8.41
N ASN A 48 -0.27 -18.64 8.07
CA ASN A 48 0.51 -17.88 9.05
C ASN A 48 -0.11 -16.52 9.37
N ARG A 49 -1.01 -15.98 8.53
CA ARG A 49 -1.73 -14.73 8.82
C ARG A 49 -2.66 -14.90 10.00
N GLU A 50 -3.34 -16.04 10.12
CA GLU A 50 -4.15 -16.36 11.29
C GLU A 50 -3.30 -16.55 12.54
N ARG A 51 -2.14 -17.22 12.42
CA ARG A 51 -1.18 -17.38 13.54
C ARG A 51 -0.67 -16.02 14.02
N PHE A 52 -0.30 -15.13 13.10
CA PHE A 52 0.11 -13.76 13.41
C PHE A 52 -1.00 -12.96 14.11
N LEU A 53 -2.25 -13.12 13.67
CA LEU A 53 -3.42 -12.51 14.31
C LEU A 53 -3.60 -13.00 15.75
N ARG A 54 -3.53 -14.32 15.97
CA ARG A 54 -3.65 -14.95 17.29
C ARG A 54 -2.51 -14.53 18.23
N GLY A 55 -1.28 -14.42 17.71
CA GLY A 55 -0.09 -13.97 18.44
C GLY A 55 -0.03 -12.47 18.73
N GLU A 56 -1.12 -11.72 18.54
CA GLU A 56 -1.19 -10.25 18.72
C GLU A 56 -0.19 -9.45 17.88
N GLY A 57 0.21 -9.99 16.72
CA GLY A 57 1.17 -9.35 15.84
C GLY A 57 0.74 -7.95 15.39
N LEU A 58 -0.54 -7.75 15.10
CA LEU A 58 -1.09 -6.45 14.73
C LEU A 58 -0.95 -5.42 15.87
N GLN A 59 -1.21 -5.81 17.11
CA GLN A 59 -1.06 -4.97 18.29
C GLN A 59 0.39 -4.55 18.45
N LEU A 60 1.32 -5.49 18.28
CA LEU A 60 2.76 -5.22 18.39
C LEU A 60 3.23 -4.24 17.30
N MET A 61 2.89 -4.48 16.03
CA MET A 61 3.27 -3.61 14.92
C MET A 61 2.65 -2.21 15.07
N ASN A 62 1.37 -2.14 15.45
CA ASN A 62 0.69 -0.87 15.70
C ASN A 62 1.34 -0.07 16.84
N LEU A 63 1.79 -0.76 17.91
CA LEU A 63 2.55 -0.13 19.00
C LEU A 63 3.90 0.41 18.49
N MET A 64 4.67 -0.40 17.76
CA MET A 64 5.99 0.00 17.21
C MET A 64 5.90 1.22 16.28
N LEU A 65 4.86 1.29 15.43
CA LEU A 65 4.61 2.46 14.59
C LEU A 65 4.41 3.75 15.42
N ARG A 66 3.73 3.64 16.56
CA ARG A 66 3.44 4.76 17.49
C ARG A 66 4.67 5.22 18.29
N GLU A 67 5.52 4.29 18.70
CA GLU A 67 6.73 4.55 19.52
C GLU A 67 7.87 5.22 18.73
N LYS A 68 7.78 5.21 17.41
CA LYS A 68 8.69 5.96 16.50
C LYS A 68 10.17 5.55 16.56
N LYS A 69 10.43 4.30 16.95
CA LYS A 69 11.76 3.67 17.00
C LYS A 69 12.20 3.12 15.64
N LEU A 70 13.43 2.58 15.55
CA LEU A 70 13.96 1.97 14.33
C LEU A 70 13.06 0.81 13.83
N SER A 71 12.45 0.07 14.75
CA SER A 71 11.47 -1.00 14.47
C SER A 71 10.23 -0.55 13.69
N ARG A 72 9.96 0.77 13.60
CA ARG A 72 8.84 1.32 12.82
C ARG A 72 8.87 0.87 11.36
N ASN A 73 10.05 0.83 10.73
CA ASN A 73 10.16 0.56 9.31
C ASN A 73 9.77 -0.89 9.01
N GLY A 74 10.36 -1.86 9.73
CA GLY A 74 9.97 -3.26 9.65
C GLY A 74 8.51 -3.49 10.02
N SER A 75 7.98 -2.75 11.01
CA SER A 75 6.56 -2.87 11.39
C SER A 75 5.60 -2.45 10.29
N LEU A 76 5.96 -1.41 9.53
CA LEU A 76 5.15 -0.95 8.39
C LEU A 76 5.13 -2.01 7.28
N LYS A 77 6.29 -2.60 6.97
CA LYS A 77 6.41 -3.71 6.02
C LYS A 77 5.56 -4.92 6.43
N VAL A 78 5.68 -5.36 7.68
CA VAL A 78 4.92 -6.51 8.19
C VAL A 78 3.41 -6.26 8.10
N LEU A 79 2.94 -5.06 8.42
CA LEU A 79 1.53 -4.71 8.31
C LEU A 79 1.02 -4.79 6.88
N ASP A 80 1.81 -4.32 5.91
CA ASP A 80 1.50 -4.43 4.49
C ASP A 80 1.34 -5.91 4.08
N HIS A 81 2.35 -6.75 4.36
CA HIS A 81 2.28 -8.19 4.05
C HIS A 81 1.11 -8.92 4.76
N ALA A 82 0.81 -8.57 6.01
CA ALA A 82 -0.24 -9.21 6.79
C ALA A 82 -1.66 -8.87 6.31
N MET A 83 -1.85 -7.70 5.69
CA MET A 83 -3.17 -7.19 5.28
C MET A 83 -3.44 -7.32 3.78
N SER A 84 -2.41 -7.57 2.97
CA SER A 84 -2.52 -7.68 1.52
C SER A 84 -3.28 -8.92 1.03
N GLY A 85 -4.07 -8.75 -0.03
CA GLY A 85 -4.84 -9.82 -0.66
C GLY A 85 -6.03 -10.33 0.16
N PRO A 86 -6.73 -11.37 -0.32
CA PRO A 86 -7.98 -11.85 0.30
C PRO A 86 -7.78 -12.44 1.70
N ASP A 87 -6.68 -13.15 1.95
CA ASP A 87 -6.43 -13.75 3.28
C ASP A 87 -6.02 -12.71 4.34
N GLY A 88 -5.77 -11.46 3.93
CA GLY A 88 -5.53 -10.33 4.84
C GLY A 88 -6.82 -9.78 5.48
N LYS A 89 -7.99 -10.28 5.11
CA LYS A 89 -9.29 -9.72 5.51
C LYS A 89 -9.48 -9.60 7.03
N GLU A 90 -9.23 -10.67 7.78
CA GLU A 90 -9.37 -10.64 9.23
C GLU A 90 -8.35 -9.69 9.88
N ASN A 91 -7.16 -9.60 9.30
CA ASN A 91 -6.13 -8.65 9.76
C ASN A 91 -6.55 -7.20 9.51
N CYS A 92 -7.13 -6.87 8.34
CA CYS A 92 -7.66 -5.54 8.05
C CYS A 92 -8.74 -5.14 9.06
N ASN A 93 -9.72 -6.02 9.31
CA ASN A 93 -10.81 -5.73 10.26
C ASN A 93 -10.26 -5.53 11.67
N LYS A 94 -9.38 -6.43 12.14
CA LYS A 94 -8.77 -6.33 13.46
C LYS A 94 -7.94 -5.06 13.59
N PHE A 95 -7.17 -4.67 12.58
CA PHE A 95 -6.34 -3.46 12.60
C PHE A 95 -7.19 -2.20 12.83
N VAL A 96 -8.36 -2.11 12.20
CA VAL A 96 -9.34 -1.03 12.45
C VAL A 96 -9.86 -1.07 13.89
N ASP A 97 -10.15 -2.27 14.42
CA ASP A 97 -10.68 -2.45 15.77
C ASP A 97 -9.68 -2.07 16.86
N ILE A 98 -8.38 -2.31 16.66
CA ILE A 98 -7.31 -1.92 17.59
C ILE A 98 -6.84 -0.47 17.38
N LEU A 99 -7.69 0.39 16.81
CA LEU A 99 -7.44 1.81 16.56
C LEU A 99 -6.27 2.08 15.58
N GLY A 100 -5.96 1.14 14.68
CA GLY A 100 -4.90 1.28 13.67
C GLY A 100 -5.08 2.49 12.76
N LEU A 101 -6.33 2.94 12.53
CA LEU A 101 -6.62 4.16 11.77
C LEU A 101 -6.00 5.42 12.39
N ARG A 102 -5.86 5.48 13.72
CA ARG A 102 -5.20 6.60 14.42
C ARG A 102 -3.68 6.57 14.25
N THR A 103 -3.12 5.47 13.77
CA THR A 103 -1.68 5.29 13.56
C THR A 103 -1.30 5.47 12.09
N ILE A 104 -2.06 4.86 11.17
CA ILE A 104 -1.71 4.87 9.74
C ILE A 104 -1.99 6.20 9.05
N PHE A 105 -3.10 6.89 9.37
CA PHE A 105 -3.45 8.16 8.71
C PHE A 105 -2.48 9.30 9.02
N PRO A 106 -1.91 9.43 10.23
CA PRO A 106 -0.80 10.36 10.44
C PRO A 106 0.43 10.08 9.58
N LEU A 107 0.73 8.80 9.28
CA LEU A 107 1.83 8.43 8.37
C LEU A 107 1.49 8.78 6.92
N PHE A 108 0.24 8.56 6.50
CA PHE A 108 -0.27 8.96 5.19
C PHE A 108 -0.19 10.48 4.95
N MET A 109 -0.59 11.28 5.95
CA MET A 109 -0.54 12.74 5.87
C MET A 109 0.89 13.29 5.88
N LYS A 110 1.81 12.60 6.56
CA LYS A 110 3.18 13.08 6.71
C LYS A 110 4.16 11.94 6.70
N THR A 111 4.79 11.76 5.55
CA THR A 111 5.99 10.94 5.42
C THR A 111 7.06 11.52 6.36
N PRO A 112 7.54 10.78 7.37
CA PRO A 112 8.50 11.35 8.31
C PRO A 112 9.76 11.76 7.52
N LYS A 113 10.43 12.85 7.91
CA LYS A 113 11.56 13.39 7.14
C LYS A 113 12.85 12.59 7.42
N LYS A 114 13.79 12.64 6.47
CA LYS A 114 15.11 11.95 6.49
C LYS A 114 15.81 12.11 7.85
N ASN A 115 15.73 11.09 8.70
CA ASN A 115 16.72 10.86 9.74
C ASN A 115 17.83 10.00 9.13
N ARG A 116 19.09 10.31 9.43
CA ARG A 116 20.31 9.67 8.86
C ARG A 116 20.42 8.16 9.07
N ARG A 117 19.50 7.52 9.82
CA ARG A 117 19.47 6.09 10.12
C ARG A 117 18.21 5.39 9.57
N ARG A 118 17.63 5.91 8.50
CA ARG A 118 16.43 5.32 7.89
C ARG A 118 16.81 4.28 6.85
N ILE A 119 16.16 3.13 6.99
CA ILE A 119 16.17 2.04 6.02
C ILE A 119 15.19 2.31 4.88
N LEU A 120 13.98 2.79 5.21
CA LEU A 120 12.96 3.12 4.20
C LEU A 120 13.18 4.52 3.62
N THR A 121 13.20 4.58 2.29
CA THR A 121 13.06 5.80 1.51
C THR A 121 11.69 6.44 1.72
N THR A 122 11.53 7.68 1.28
CA THR A 122 10.22 8.38 1.30
C THR A 122 9.19 7.61 0.48
N GLU A 123 9.61 7.02 -0.63
CA GLU A 123 8.73 6.40 -1.62
C GLU A 123 8.27 5.02 -1.17
N GLU A 124 9.17 4.17 -0.69
CA GLU A 124 8.78 2.89 -0.08
C GLU A 124 7.85 3.10 1.12
N HIS A 125 8.06 4.17 1.90
CA HIS A 125 7.14 4.51 2.99
C HIS A 125 5.74 4.85 2.47
N GLU A 126 5.66 5.68 1.44
CA GLU A 126 4.38 6.07 0.83
C GLU A 126 3.69 4.86 0.21
N GLU A 127 4.43 4.01 -0.49
CA GLU A 127 3.95 2.76 -1.09
C GLU A 127 3.32 1.85 -0.04
N HIS A 128 4.04 1.49 1.02
CA HIS A 128 3.51 0.61 2.07
C HIS A 128 2.26 1.23 2.76
N VAL A 129 2.26 2.54 3.01
CA VAL A 129 1.11 3.20 3.65
C VAL A 129 -0.11 3.16 2.74
N VAL A 130 0.07 3.48 1.46
CA VAL A 130 -1.00 3.45 0.45
C VAL A 130 -1.50 2.02 0.25
N SER A 131 -0.61 1.03 0.15
CA SER A 131 -0.95 -0.39 0.06
C SER A 131 -1.80 -0.88 1.23
N ILE A 132 -1.43 -0.51 2.46
CA ILE A 132 -2.21 -0.82 3.66
C ILE A 132 -3.62 -0.20 3.59
N ILE A 133 -3.74 1.05 3.16
CA ILE A 133 -5.05 1.72 3.03
C ILE A 133 -5.90 1.07 1.94
N ALA A 134 -5.31 0.78 0.78
CA ALA A 134 -5.97 0.07 -0.32
C ALA A 134 -6.47 -1.32 0.14
N SER A 135 -5.62 -2.09 0.81
CA SER A 135 -5.97 -3.41 1.38
C SER A 135 -7.12 -3.33 2.37
N MET A 136 -7.15 -2.31 3.23
CA MET A 136 -8.28 -2.11 4.14
C MET A 136 -9.57 -1.70 3.40
N LEU A 137 -9.51 -0.84 2.39
CA LEU A 137 -10.69 -0.47 1.59
C LEU A 137 -11.26 -1.70 0.87
N ARG A 138 -10.36 -2.51 0.30
CA ARG A 138 -10.71 -3.73 -0.42
C ARG A 138 -11.35 -4.79 0.47
N ASN A 139 -10.84 -4.97 1.70
CA ASN A 139 -11.21 -6.11 2.54
C ASN A 139 -12.21 -5.79 3.66
N CYS A 140 -12.17 -4.59 4.25
CA CYS A 140 -13.07 -4.24 5.33
C CYS A 140 -14.52 -4.18 4.84
N ARG A 141 -15.47 -4.61 5.68
CA ARG A 141 -16.92 -4.50 5.44
C ARG A 141 -17.61 -3.90 6.67
N GLY A 142 -18.89 -3.55 6.54
CA GLY A 142 -19.70 -3.10 7.66
C GLY A 142 -19.10 -1.89 8.42
N PRO A 143 -19.12 -1.88 9.76
CA PRO A 143 -18.66 -0.75 10.57
C PRO A 143 -17.18 -0.38 10.38
N GLN A 144 -16.30 -1.35 10.12
CA GLN A 144 -14.87 -1.11 9.87
C GLN A 144 -14.69 -0.29 8.60
N ARG A 145 -15.39 -0.69 7.52
CA ARG A 145 -15.34 0.04 6.24
C ARG A 145 -15.91 1.46 6.36
N GLN A 146 -17.01 1.63 7.10
CA GLN A 146 -17.59 2.96 7.33
C GLN A 146 -16.62 3.87 8.09
N ARG A 147 -15.96 3.37 9.14
CA ARG A 147 -14.92 4.13 9.87
C ARG A 147 -13.76 4.55 8.97
N LEU A 148 -13.35 3.70 8.02
CA LEU A 148 -12.31 4.03 7.05
C LEU A 148 -12.75 5.13 6.08
N LEU A 149 -13.96 5.03 5.52
CA LEU A 149 -14.52 6.07 4.64
C LEU A 149 -14.64 7.43 5.34
N SER A 150 -15.08 7.44 6.61
CA SER A 150 -15.19 8.69 7.38
C SER A 150 -13.85 9.43 7.52
N LYS A 151 -12.71 8.74 7.45
CA LYS A 151 -11.38 9.39 7.46
C LYS A 151 -11.18 10.35 6.29
N PHE A 152 -11.80 10.08 5.14
CA PHE A 152 -11.72 10.91 3.94
C PHE A 152 -12.70 12.09 3.94
N THR A 153 -13.54 12.21 4.97
CA THR A 153 -14.43 13.37 5.20
C THR A 153 -13.97 14.28 6.34
N GLU A 154 -12.95 13.86 7.10
CA GLU A 154 -12.40 14.66 8.20
C GLU A 154 -11.71 15.93 7.70
N ASN A 155 -11.78 16.99 8.52
CA ASN A 155 -11.03 18.24 8.34
C ASN A 155 -11.11 18.80 6.91
N ASP A 156 -12.33 18.99 6.41
CA ASP A 156 -12.59 19.50 5.05
C ASP A 156 -11.89 18.68 3.96
N HIS A 157 -12.00 17.35 4.06
CA HIS A 157 -11.45 16.41 3.08
C HIS A 157 -9.92 16.46 2.93
N GLU A 158 -9.16 16.84 3.97
CA GLU A 158 -7.68 16.95 3.89
C GLU A 158 -6.98 15.66 3.41
N LYS A 159 -7.59 14.49 3.62
CA LYS A 159 -7.07 13.18 3.17
C LYS A 159 -7.24 13.00 1.66
N VAL A 160 -8.32 13.55 1.10
CA VAL A 160 -8.55 13.59 -0.35
C VAL A 160 -7.53 14.53 -0.98
N ASP A 161 -7.26 15.67 -0.34
CA ASP A 161 -6.23 16.62 -0.80
C ASP A 161 -4.85 15.95 -0.84
N ARG A 162 -4.47 15.24 0.22
CA ARG A 162 -3.22 14.47 0.26
C ARG A 162 -3.19 13.36 -0.78
N LEU A 163 -4.31 12.68 -1.01
CA LEU A 163 -4.40 11.62 -2.01
C LEU A 163 -4.17 12.17 -3.42
N LEU A 164 -4.73 13.33 -3.74
CA LEU A 164 -4.47 13.98 -5.03
C LEU A 164 -3.07 14.56 -5.14
N GLU A 165 -2.47 15.06 -4.04
CA GLU A 165 -1.05 15.42 -4.03
C GLU A 165 -0.16 14.23 -4.41
N LEU A 166 -0.44 13.05 -3.85
CA LEU A 166 0.25 11.81 -4.21
C LEU A 166 -0.02 11.40 -5.66
N HIS A 167 -1.27 11.50 -6.13
CA HIS A 167 -1.63 11.21 -7.52
C HIS A 167 -0.78 12.04 -8.48
N PHE A 168 -0.77 13.37 -8.33
CA PHE A 168 0.01 14.24 -9.22
C PHE A 168 1.51 13.97 -9.12
N LYS A 169 2.04 13.75 -7.91
CA LYS A 169 3.46 13.42 -7.70
C LYS A 169 3.87 12.17 -8.47
N TYR A 170 3.12 11.07 -8.32
CA TYR A 170 3.47 9.81 -8.95
C TYR A 170 3.10 9.75 -10.43
N LEU A 171 2.07 10.50 -10.86
CA LEU A 171 1.75 10.69 -12.27
C LEU A 171 2.90 11.39 -13.00
N GLU A 172 3.41 12.50 -12.46
CA GLU A 172 4.56 13.21 -13.04
C GLU A 172 5.79 12.30 -13.17
N LYS A 173 6.08 11.49 -12.13
CA LYS A 173 7.19 10.51 -12.20
C LYS A 173 7.01 9.46 -13.29
N VAL A 174 5.79 8.93 -13.45
CA VAL A 174 5.52 7.92 -14.49
C VAL A 174 5.59 8.56 -15.88
N GLU A 175 5.07 9.78 -16.04
CA GLU A 175 5.17 10.54 -17.29
C GLU A 175 6.63 10.85 -17.67
N GLU A 176 7.49 11.16 -16.69
CA GLU A 176 8.94 11.31 -16.93
C GLU A 176 9.58 10.02 -17.46
N VAL A 177 9.22 8.87 -16.88
CA VAL A 177 9.70 7.56 -17.35
C VAL A 177 9.16 7.24 -18.74
N ASP A 178 7.89 7.55 -19.02
CA ASP A 178 7.29 7.36 -20.34
C ASP A 178 8.02 8.20 -21.42
N LEU A 179 8.42 9.44 -21.08
CA LEU A 179 9.23 10.29 -21.96
C LEU A 179 10.65 9.75 -22.21
N GLU A 180 11.26 9.09 -21.22
CA GLU A 180 12.55 8.41 -21.39
C GLU A 180 12.41 7.19 -22.30
N ILE A 181 11.38 6.37 -22.09
CA ILE A 181 11.06 5.21 -22.94
C ILE A 181 10.85 5.66 -24.40
N ASP A 182 10.07 6.73 -24.63
CA ASP A 182 9.81 7.27 -25.96
C ASP A 182 11.06 7.84 -26.66
N ARG A 183 12.07 8.28 -25.90
CA ARG A 183 13.36 8.71 -26.44
C ARG A 183 14.19 7.51 -26.86
N ASP A 184 14.30 6.52 -25.97
CA ASP A 184 15.08 5.30 -26.22
C ASP A 184 14.53 4.52 -27.43
N ARG A 185 13.20 4.52 -27.62
CA ARG A 185 12.54 3.86 -28.76
C ARG A 185 12.90 4.46 -30.12
N ARG A 186 13.32 5.72 -30.19
CA ARG A 186 13.72 6.37 -31.46
C ARG A 186 15.09 5.92 -31.95
N ASP A 187 15.87 5.25 -31.11
CA ASP A 187 17.25 4.86 -31.37
C ASP A 187 17.43 3.33 -31.55
N LEU A 188 16.35 2.55 -31.55
CA LEU A 188 16.36 1.07 -31.63
C LEU A 188 15.63 0.55 -32.89
N ASP A 189 16.19 -0.48 -33.54
CA ASP A 189 15.54 -1.24 -34.63
C ASP A 189 14.38 -2.09 -34.08
N GLU A 190 13.36 -2.36 -34.91
CA GLU A 190 12.16 -3.14 -34.60
C GLU A 190 12.51 -4.48 -33.90
N GLY A 191 12.26 -4.54 -32.59
CA GLY A 191 12.39 -5.73 -31.75
C GLY A 191 11.07 -6.47 -31.57
N ASP A 192 11.05 -7.48 -30.68
CA ASP A 192 9.82 -8.16 -30.27
C ASP A 192 8.95 -7.21 -29.42
N GLU A 193 7.78 -6.82 -29.95
CA GLU A 193 6.86 -5.85 -29.35
C GLU A 193 6.44 -6.27 -27.93
N ASP A 194 6.15 -7.56 -27.72
CA ASP A 194 5.71 -8.07 -26.41
C ASP A 194 6.81 -7.95 -25.34
N ALA A 195 8.07 -8.24 -25.73
CA ALA A 195 9.21 -8.12 -24.83
C ALA A 195 9.56 -6.66 -24.51
N GLU A 196 9.31 -5.75 -25.45
CA GLU A 196 9.46 -4.32 -25.24
C GLU A 196 8.39 -3.77 -24.29
N GLU A 197 7.14 -4.17 -24.45
CA GLU A 197 6.03 -3.79 -23.55
C GLU A 197 6.27 -4.24 -22.11
N GLU A 198 6.70 -5.49 -21.90
CA GLU A 198 7.02 -6.00 -20.56
C GLU A 198 8.17 -5.21 -19.92
N ARG A 199 9.24 -4.93 -20.68
CA ARG A 199 10.37 -4.12 -20.22
C ARG A 199 9.93 -2.70 -19.85
N ASN A 200 9.10 -2.08 -20.67
CA ASN A 200 8.59 -0.73 -20.44
C ASN A 200 7.68 -0.68 -19.21
N TYR A 201 6.86 -1.70 -19.00
CA TYR A 201 6.05 -1.83 -17.79
C TYR A 201 6.91 -1.95 -16.52
N LEU A 202 7.96 -2.77 -16.54
CA LEU A 202 8.91 -2.89 -15.42
C LEU A 202 9.60 -1.55 -15.12
N ARG A 203 10.03 -0.80 -16.13
CA ARG A 203 10.59 0.55 -15.96
C ARG A 203 9.59 1.50 -15.29
N ARG A 204 8.32 1.47 -15.71
CA ARG A 204 7.26 2.29 -15.10
C ARG A 204 6.98 1.87 -13.65
N LEU A 205 7.03 0.57 -13.33
CA LEU A 205 6.94 0.08 -11.95
C LEU A 205 8.09 0.62 -11.08
N GLU A 206 9.33 0.58 -11.57
CA GLU A 206 10.49 1.20 -10.91
C GLU A 206 10.32 2.72 -10.75
N GLY A 207 9.64 3.37 -11.70
CA GLY A 207 9.24 4.79 -11.65
C GLY A 207 8.16 5.14 -10.62
N GLY A 208 7.51 4.13 -10.02
CA GLY A 208 6.46 4.31 -9.02
C GLY A 208 5.03 4.12 -9.54
N LEU A 209 4.84 3.49 -10.70
CA LEU A 209 3.52 3.17 -11.26
C LEU A 209 2.67 2.37 -10.27
N PHE A 210 3.25 1.44 -9.52
CA PHE A 210 2.49 0.67 -8.53
C PHE A 210 1.87 1.57 -7.45
N THR A 211 2.63 2.54 -6.95
CA THR A 211 2.10 3.50 -5.96
C THR A 211 1.01 4.39 -6.58
N LEU A 212 1.18 4.83 -7.84
CA LEU A 212 0.14 5.58 -8.57
C LEU A 212 -1.16 4.77 -8.70
N GLN A 213 -1.06 3.51 -9.13
CA GLN A 213 -2.20 2.61 -9.28
C GLN A 213 -2.95 2.42 -7.95
N LEU A 214 -2.23 2.25 -6.84
CA LEU A 214 -2.87 2.11 -5.53
C LEU A 214 -3.51 3.43 -5.04
N VAL A 215 -2.90 4.58 -5.32
CA VAL A 215 -3.50 5.89 -5.03
C VAL A 215 -4.80 6.08 -5.79
N ASP A 216 -4.80 5.76 -7.08
CA ASP A 216 -5.97 5.87 -7.96
C ASP A 216 -7.05 4.86 -7.59
N TYR A 217 -6.66 3.66 -7.15
CA TYR A 217 -7.56 2.67 -6.58
C TYR A 217 -8.28 3.21 -5.35
N ILE A 218 -7.54 3.82 -4.42
CA ILE A 218 -8.13 4.47 -3.23
C ILE A 218 -9.10 5.57 -3.66
N LEU A 219 -8.72 6.43 -4.64
CA LEU A 219 -9.60 7.49 -5.16
C LEU A 219 -10.94 6.92 -5.65
N LEU A 220 -10.90 5.85 -6.45
CA LEU A 220 -12.09 5.17 -6.94
C LEU A 220 -12.94 4.60 -5.79
N GLU A 221 -12.33 3.87 -4.86
CA GLU A 221 -13.01 3.26 -3.71
C GLU A 221 -13.70 4.27 -2.79
N VAL A 222 -13.07 5.42 -2.54
CA VAL A 222 -13.64 6.46 -1.66
C VAL A 222 -14.69 7.32 -2.37
N CYS A 223 -14.55 7.55 -3.69
CA CYS A 223 -15.53 8.31 -4.46
C CYS A 223 -16.82 7.52 -4.73
N THR A 224 -16.70 6.20 -4.85
CA THR A 224 -17.85 5.31 -5.08
C THR A 224 -18.50 4.85 -3.78
N GLY A 225 -17.71 4.58 -2.74
CA GLY A 225 -18.20 4.08 -1.46
C GLY A 225 -18.54 5.16 -0.43
N GLY A 226 -17.98 6.37 -0.57
CA GLY A 226 -18.19 7.48 0.36
C GLY A 226 -19.25 8.49 -0.09
N PRO A 227 -19.48 9.55 0.70
CA PRO A 227 -20.41 10.62 0.34
C PRO A 227 -19.99 11.35 -0.95
N SER A 228 -20.97 11.89 -1.69
CA SER A 228 -20.73 12.61 -2.95
C SER A 228 -19.80 13.82 -2.82
N THR A 229 -19.66 14.38 -1.61
CA THR A 229 -18.74 15.49 -1.32
C THR A 229 -17.27 15.13 -1.60
N ILE A 230 -16.89 13.86 -1.44
CA ILE A 230 -15.55 13.37 -1.79
C ILE A 230 -15.30 13.54 -3.30
N LYS A 231 -16.21 13.04 -4.13
CA LYS A 231 -16.12 13.14 -5.60
C LYS A 231 -16.13 14.59 -6.08
N GLN A 232 -16.92 15.44 -5.43
CA GLN A 232 -16.93 16.88 -5.69
C GLN A 232 -15.56 17.51 -5.41
N ARG A 233 -14.94 17.19 -4.25
CA ARG A 233 -13.59 17.67 -3.91
C ARG A 233 -12.54 17.18 -4.90
N VAL A 234 -12.60 15.90 -5.31
CA VAL A 234 -11.68 15.33 -6.30
C VAL A 234 -11.76 16.09 -7.63
N THR A 235 -12.99 16.30 -8.12
CA THR A 235 -13.23 17.00 -9.39
C THR A 235 -12.78 18.47 -9.31
N GLN A 236 -13.01 19.14 -8.17
CA GLN A 236 -12.55 20.50 -7.94
C GLN A 236 -11.03 20.63 -8.06
N ILE A 237 -10.28 19.74 -7.39
CA ILE A 237 -8.82 19.79 -7.40
C ILE A 237 -8.25 19.43 -8.77
N LEU A 238 -8.80 18.41 -9.45
CA LEU A 238 -8.39 18.06 -10.81
C LEU A 238 -8.55 19.26 -11.76
N ASN A 239 -9.71 19.93 -11.73
CA ASN A 239 -9.95 21.11 -12.56
C ASN A 239 -8.97 22.27 -12.26
N LEU A 240 -8.59 22.47 -10.99
CA LEU A 240 -7.65 23.52 -10.60
C LEU A 240 -6.21 23.26 -11.03
N ARG A 241 -5.81 21.98 -11.13
CA ARG A 241 -4.43 21.57 -11.47
C ARG A 241 -4.29 21.08 -12.92
N GLY A 242 -5.34 21.19 -13.73
CA GLY A 242 -5.34 20.73 -15.13
C GLY A 242 -5.38 19.21 -15.28
N GLY A 243 -5.70 18.47 -14.22
CA GLY A 243 -5.85 17.03 -14.23
C GLY A 243 -7.19 16.59 -14.82
N SER A 244 -7.30 15.31 -15.18
CA SER A 244 -8.50 14.73 -15.79
C SER A 244 -8.90 13.43 -15.12
N LEU A 245 -10.20 13.26 -14.86
CA LEU A 245 -10.76 11.98 -14.44
C LEU A 245 -10.48 10.86 -15.46
N LYS A 246 -10.26 11.22 -16.74
CA LYS A 246 -9.90 10.25 -17.78
C LYS A 246 -8.53 9.62 -17.51
N THR A 247 -7.57 10.38 -16.98
CA THR A 247 -6.23 9.89 -16.65
C THR A 247 -6.31 8.82 -15.57
N ILE A 248 -7.01 9.10 -14.47
CA ILE A 248 -7.26 8.13 -13.39
C ILE A 248 -7.94 6.87 -13.93
N ARG A 249 -8.98 7.01 -14.75
CA ARG A 249 -9.66 5.86 -15.36
C ARG A 249 -8.77 5.05 -16.30
N HIS A 250 -7.83 5.70 -16.98
CA HIS A 250 -6.89 5.01 -17.86
C HIS A 250 -5.89 4.18 -17.05
N VAL A 251 -5.24 4.78 -16.04
CA VAL A 251 -4.35 4.09 -15.10
C VAL A 251 -5.04 2.88 -14.47
N MET A 252 -6.30 3.03 -14.04
CA MET A 252 -7.04 1.95 -13.39
C MET A 252 -7.51 0.85 -14.33
N ARG A 253 -7.76 1.15 -15.61
CA ARG A 253 -8.03 0.12 -16.63
C ARG A 253 -6.78 -0.67 -16.97
N GLU A 254 -5.64 0.01 -17.08
CA GLU A 254 -4.34 -0.64 -17.26
C GLU A 254 -4.02 -1.55 -16.07
N TYR A 255 -4.20 -1.05 -14.84
CA TYR A 255 -4.03 -1.85 -13.62
C TYR A 255 -4.91 -3.10 -13.60
N ALA A 256 -6.18 -2.98 -14.01
CA ALA A 256 -7.09 -4.12 -14.11
C ALA A 256 -6.68 -5.13 -15.20
N GLY A 257 -6.04 -4.67 -16.28
CA GLY A 257 -5.48 -5.54 -17.33
C GLY A 257 -4.23 -6.29 -16.89
N ASN A 258 -3.39 -5.65 -16.07
CA ASN A 258 -2.09 -6.14 -15.63
C ASN A 258 -2.10 -6.72 -14.21
N LEU A 259 -3.25 -7.11 -13.67
CA LEU A 259 -3.31 -7.88 -12.43
C LEU A 259 -2.49 -9.16 -12.61
N GLY A 260 -1.49 -9.37 -11.76
CA GLY A 260 -0.52 -10.46 -11.94
C GLY A 260 -1.12 -11.87 -11.95
N ASP A 261 -0.38 -12.82 -12.53
CA ASP A 261 -0.78 -14.23 -12.66
C ASP A 261 -0.52 -15.07 -11.39
N ALA A 262 0.12 -14.50 -10.38
CA ALA A 262 0.47 -15.20 -9.15
C ALA A 262 -0.73 -15.28 -8.19
N GLY A 263 -1.58 -16.30 -8.34
CA GLY A 263 -2.64 -16.56 -7.36
C GLY A 263 -3.83 -17.36 -7.89
N ASP A 264 -4.94 -17.27 -7.15
CA ASP A 264 -6.23 -17.85 -7.49
C ASP A 264 -6.87 -17.08 -8.66
N THR A 265 -7.06 -17.77 -9.80
CA THR A 265 -7.64 -17.20 -11.02
C THR A 265 -9.04 -16.62 -10.75
N GLU A 266 -9.83 -17.25 -9.89
CA GLU A 266 -11.18 -16.77 -9.55
C GLU A 266 -11.11 -15.42 -8.81
N TRP A 267 -10.17 -15.28 -7.86
CA TRP A 267 -9.97 -14.02 -7.16
C TRP A 267 -9.53 -12.91 -8.11
N ARG A 268 -8.63 -13.21 -9.05
CA ARG A 268 -8.15 -12.23 -10.04
C ARG A 268 -9.29 -11.71 -10.91
N GLU A 269 -10.15 -12.59 -11.42
CA GLU A 269 -11.31 -12.20 -12.23
C GLU A 269 -12.28 -11.34 -11.43
N LEU A 270 -12.55 -11.70 -10.17
CA LEU A 270 -13.38 -10.90 -9.28
C LEU A 270 -12.77 -9.53 -9.00
N GLU A 271 -11.45 -9.44 -8.83
CA GLU A 271 -10.74 -8.18 -8.62
C GLU A 271 -10.78 -7.29 -9.85
N GLN A 272 -10.54 -7.86 -11.02
CA GLN A 272 -10.63 -7.15 -12.29
C GLN A 272 -12.02 -6.57 -12.50
N GLN A 273 -13.07 -7.38 -12.31
CA GLN A 273 -14.45 -6.94 -12.42
C GLN A 273 -14.78 -5.85 -11.41
N HIS A 274 -14.31 -5.97 -10.16
CA HIS A 274 -14.50 -4.97 -9.12
C HIS A 274 -13.89 -3.63 -9.52
N ILE A 275 -12.63 -3.61 -9.97
CA ILE A 275 -11.95 -2.39 -10.41
C ILE A 275 -12.67 -1.75 -11.59
N LEU A 276 -13.07 -2.54 -12.60
CA LEU A 276 -13.79 -2.01 -13.76
C LEU A 276 -15.16 -1.41 -13.38
N GLN A 277 -15.89 -2.04 -12.46
CA GLN A 277 -17.14 -1.48 -11.93
C GLN A 277 -16.91 -0.16 -11.18
N LEU A 278 -15.79 -0.02 -10.47
CA LEU A 278 -15.43 1.23 -9.82
C LEU A 278 -15.14 2.33 -10.86
N VAL A 279 -14.39 1.99 -11.92
CA VAL A 279 -14.09 2.89 -13.04
C VAL A 279 -15.35 3.39 -13.72
N ASP A 280 -16.35 2.53 -13.92
CA ASP A 280 -17.61 2.90 -14.59
C ASP A 280 -18.52 3.76 -13.72
N LYS A 281 -18.47 3.61 -12.40
CA LYS A 281 -19.22 4.44 -11.43
C LYS A 281 -18.56 5.80 -11.16
N PHE A 282 -17.28 5.94 -11.51
CA PHE A 282 -16.45 7.13 -11.29
C PHE A 282 -16.55 8.14 -12.43
#